data_AF-A0A6B8KKH2-F1
#
_entry.id   AF-A0A6B8KKH2-F1
#
_cell.length_a   1.000
_cell.length_b   1.000
_cell.length_c   1.000
_cell.angle_alpha   90.00
_cell.angle_beta   90.00
_cell.angle_gamma   90.00
#
_symmetry.space_group_name_H-M   'P 1'
#
loop_
_entity.id
_entity.type
_entity.pdbx_description
1 polymer ?
#
loop_
_entity_poly.entity_id
_entity_poly.type
_entity_poly.pdbx_seq_one_letter_code
_entity_poly.pdbx_strand_id
1 'polypeptide(L)'
;MADYYSLLARKIGPLRQSTPEGRHAIYELARKALFNQLRAIQPPVAEQVIQNEGRALDEAIARLEIEAAAELRSEAETPAQAAEPQSEAGGARAGSDLRERQRPAAPAPAVPEAASGSRRILGIAAVLFVLVGAVSFAALHFRERPEDLARLKPDESARSEGESGKIADRVDGGDHDSLEGGGANKGPAVPVAQKAELFVATADHPDKVDRIYNGAVVWRLDNIGGGDGQPMKSAIRGDVDFPEGKLKAVVLIQKNLDPALSASHTMNVSFSLAADSDLKGVKQIGPPQMRRPEAQSGEKITGIPVEITSNAFLIGLMRGEAEARNLKLLRAPWVIDLPLQLSDGRVATINLEKGAAGDRVFADAIDSWSR
;
A
#
# COMPACT_ATOMS: atom_id res chain seq x y z
N MET A 1 -23.94 -22.75 6.82
CA MET A 1 -23.27 -22.42 5.54
C MET A 1 -23.07 -20.91 5.53
N ALA A 2 -21.86 -20.43 5.27
CA ALA A 2 -21.61 -18.99 5.29
C ALA A 2 -22.35 -18.31 4.12
N ASP A 3 -22.87 -17.11 4.35
CA ASP A 3 -23.54 -16.33 3.31
C ASP A 3 -22.50 -15.61 2.43
N TYR A 4 -21.91 -16.38 1.52
CA TYR A 4 -20.90 -15.88 0.58
C TYR A 4 -21.47 -14.83 -0.37
N TYR A 5 -22.76 -14.91 -0.68
CA TYR A 5 -23.43 -13.94 -1.56
C TYR A 5 -23.47 -12.55 -0.92
N SER A 6 -23.91 -12.42 0.34
CA SER A 6 -23.95 -11.12 1.02
C SER A 6 -22.56 -10.51 1.25
N LEU A 7 -21.54 -11.34 1.46
CA LEU A 7 -20.16 -10.88 1.62
C LEU A 7 -19.55 -10.37 0.32
N LEU A 8 -19.81 -11.05 -0.79
CA LEU A 8 -19.37 -10.61 -2.12
C LEU A 8 -20.16 -9.39 -2.59
N ALA A 9 -21.49 -9.40 -2.47
CA ALA A 9 -22.37 -8.29 -2.85
C ALA A 9 -22.05 -7.01 -2.07
N ARG A 10 -21.72 -7.08 -0.77
CA ARG A 10 -21.32 -5.89 0.01
C ARG A 10 -19.98 -5.30 -0.43
N LYS A 11 -19.04 -6.14 -0.86
CA LYS A 11 -17.73 -5.69 -1.35
C LYS A 11 -17.78 -5.22 -2.81
N ILE A 12 -18.74 -5.71 -3.60
CA ILE A 12 -18.88 -5.43 -5.04
C ILE A 12 -20.01 -4.41 -5.31
N GLY A 13 -20.86 -4.09 -4.32
CA GLY A 13 -21.96 -3.12 -4.43
C GLY A 13 -21.61 -1.69 -4.87
N PRO A 14 -20.41 -1.15 -4.60
CA PRO A 14 -19.98 0.13 -5.17
C PRO A 14 -19.43 0.00 -6.61
N LEU A 15 -19.25 -1.21 -7.13
CA LEU A 15 -18.64 -1.51 -8.43
C LEU A 15 -19.68 -1.66 -9.55
N ARG A 16 -20.81 -0.95 -9.48
CA ARG A 16 -21.84 -0.85 -10.55
C ARG A 16 -21.26 -0.36 -11.90
N GLN A 17 -19.97 -0.02 -11.95
CA GLN A 17 -19.22 0.41 -13.13
C GLN A 17 -17.95 -0.44 -13.40
N SER A 18 -17.73 -1.56 -12.69
CA SER A 18 -16.51 -2.38 -12.87
C SER A 18 -16.60 -3.29 -14.10
N THR A 19 -15.53 -3.32 -14.88
CA THR A 19 -15.42 -4.17 -16.08
C THR A 19 -15.50 -5.66 -15.72
N PRO A 20 -15.96 -6.53 -16.65
CA PRO A 20 -16.02 -7.99 -16.44
C PRO A 20 -14.69 -8.60 -15.99
N GLU A 21 -13.57 -8.09 -16.51
CA GLU A 21 -12.23 -8.55 -16.17
C GLU A 21 -11.85 -8.22 -14.71
N GLY A 22 -12.30 -7.07 -14.20
CA GLY A 22 -12.07 -6.69 -12.80
C GLY A 22 -12.86 -7.55 -11.81
N ARG A 23 -14.10 -7.92 -12.15
CA ARG A 23 -14.91 -8.82 -11.33
C ARG A 23 -14.31 -10.23 -11.28
N HIS A 24 -13.83 -10.74 -12.41
CA HIS A 24 -13.18 -12.06 -12.47
C HIS A 24 -11.92 -12.15 -11.60
N ALA A 25 -11.07 -11.11 -11.60
CA ALA A 25 -9.89 -11.06 -10.74
C ALA A 25 -10.24 -11.11 -9.23
N ILE A 26 -11.37 -10.51 -8.84
CA ILE A 26 -11.86 -10.53 -7.46
C ILE A 26 -12.36 -11.93 -7.07
N TYR A 27 -13.04 -12.63 -7.98
CA TYR A 27 -13.50 -14.01 -7.75
C TYR A 27 -12.34 -14.99 -7.55
N GLU A 28 -11.29 -14.88 -8.36
CA GLU A 28 -10.08 -15.70 -8.20
C GLU A 28 -9.38 -15.44 -6.86
N LEU A 29 -9.33 -14.18 -6.42
CA LEU A 29 -8.79 -13.83 -5.12
C LEU A 29 -9.64 -14.38 -3.97
N ALA A 30 -10.96 -14.27 -4.06
CA ALA A 30 -11.89 -14.79 -3.07
C ALA A 30 -11.76 -16.31 -2.93
N ARG A 31 -11.63 -17.03 -4.06
CA ARG A 31 -11.38 -18.48 -4.07
C ARG A 31 -10.08 -18.81 -3.35
N LYS A 32 -8.97 -18.15 -3.71
CA LYS A 32 -7.66 -18.40 -3.07
C LYS A 32 -7.67 -18.11 -1.57
N ALA A 33 -8.33 -17.03 -1.14
CA ALA A 33 -8.44 -16.68 0.27
C ALA A 33 -9.25 -17.72 1.07
N LEU A 34 -10.39 -18.19 0.54
CA LEU A 34 -11.22 -19.21 1.19
C LEU A 34 -10.45 -20.52 1.38
N PHE A 35 -9.78 -21.02 0.34
CA PHE A 35 -9.01 -22.25 0.42
C PHE A 35 -7.84 -22.14 1.40
N ASN A 36 -7.13 -21.00 1.43
CA ASN A 36 -6.04 -20.78 2.38
C ASN A 36 -6.56 -20.71 3.82
N GLN A 37 -7.69 -20.04 4.04
CA GLN A 37 -8.30 -19.92 5.36
C GLN A 37 -8.78 -21.27 5.90
N LEU A 38 -9.50 -22.05 5.08
CA LEU A 38 -10.01 -23.36 5.50
C LEU A 38 -8.88 -24.37 5.79
N ARG A 39 -7.76 -24.28 5.06
CA ARG A 39 -6.58 -25.11 5.30
C ARG A 39 -5.72 -24.67 6.49
N ALA A 40 -5.84 -23.42 6.92
CA ALA A 40 -5.10 -22.89 8.07
C ALA A 40 -5.77 -23.20 9.43
N ILE A 41 -7.02 -23.67 9.43
CA ILE A 41 -7.74 -24.04 10.65
C ILE A 41 -7.14 -25.32 11.25
N GLN A 42 -6.86 -25.28 12.55
CA GLN A 42 -6.48 -26.46 13.34
C GLN A 42 -7.59 -26.83 14.33
N PRO A 43 -8.00 -28.11 14.42
CA PRO A 43 -7.53 -29.26 13.63
C PRO A 43 -7.93 -29.18 12.13
N PRO A 44 -7.19 -29.85 11.23
CA PRO A 44 -7.38 -29.71 9.79
C PRO A 44 -8.80 -30.08 9.37
N VAL A 45 -9.44 -29.18 8.64
CA VAL A 45 -10.78 -29.35 8.11
C VAL A 45 -10.77 -30.46 7.05
N ALA A 46 -11.78 -31.33 7.07
CA ALA A 46 -11.90 -32.41 6.09
C ALA A 46 -12.02 -31.85 4.66
N GLU A 47 -11.32 -32.47 3.70
CA GLU A 47 -11.28 -32.01 2.31
C GLU A 47 -12.68 -31.88 1.68
N GLN A 48 -13.64 -32.73 2.10
CA GLN A 48 -15.03 -32.67 1.66
C GLN A 48 -15.71 -31.35 2.06
N VAL A 49 -15.43 -30.82 3.24
CA VAL A 49 -15.97 -29.54 3.70
C VAL A 49 -15.35 -28.41 2.89
N ILE A 50 -14.05 -28.46 2.62
CA ILE A 50 -13.37 -27.47 1.78
C ILE A 50 -13.98 -27.44 0.37
N GLN A 51 -14.25 -28.61 -0.22
CA GLN A 51 -14.91 -28.73 -1.53
C GLN A 51 -16.35 -28.21 -1.52
N ASN A 52 -17.11 -28.49 -0.45
CA ASN A 52 -18.49 -28.01 -0.31
C ASN A 52 -18.55 -26.49 -0.16
N GLU A 53 -17.66 -25.91 0.64
CA GLU A 53 -17.56 -24.46 0.83
C GLU A 53 -17.06 -23.77 -0.46
N GLY A 54 -16.13 -24.39 -1.20
CA GLY A 54 -15.70 -23.91 -2.51
C GLY A 54 -16.85 -23.87 -3.53
N ARG A 55 -17.70 -24.90 -3.55
CA ARG A 55 -18.90 -24.94 -4.40
C ARG A 55 -19.92 -23.86 -4.04
N ALA A 56 -20.15 -23.65 -2.75
CA ALA A 56 -21.06 -22.60 -2.28
C ALA A 56 -20.59 -21.20 -2.69
N LEU A 57 -19.27 -20.97 -2.72
CA LEU A 57 -18.69 -19.74 -3.27
C LEU A 57 -18.92 -19.61 -4.77
N ASP A 58 -18.70 -20.68 -5.54
CA ASP A 58 -18.92 -20.68 -6.99
C ASP A 58 -20.39 -20.43 -7.37
N GLU A 59 -21.33 -20.97 -6.60
CA GLU A 59 -22.77 -20.71 -6.77
C GLU A 59 -23.14 -19.24 -6.50
N ALA A 60 -22.56 -18.64 -5.47
CA ALA A 60 -22.75 -17.22 -5.16
C ALA A 60 -22.20 -16.30 -6.27
N ILE A 61 -21.04 -16.66 -6.83
CA ILE A 61 -20.44 -15.95 -7.97
C ILE A 61 -21.33 -16.06 -9.21
N ALA A 62 -21.84 -17.25 -9.52
CA ALA A 62 -22.72 -17.46 -10.67
C ALA A 62 -23.99 -16.60 -10.56
N ARG A 63 -24.59 -16.52 -9.37
CA ARG A 63 -25.74 -15.66 -9.10
C ARG A 63 -25.41 -14.18 -9.32
N LEU A 64 -24.25 -13.73 -8.86
CA LEU A 64 -23.82 -12.34 -8.98
C LEU A 64 -23.55 -11.93 -10.43
N GLU A 65 -22.97 -12.81 -11.25
CA GLU A 65 -22.76 -12.52 -12.68
C GLU A 65 -24.08 -12.51 -13.48
N ILE A 66 -25.06 -13.33 -13.10
CA ILE A 66 -26.41 -13.26 -13.67
C ILE A 66 -27.05 -11.89 -13.35
N GLU A 67 -26.92 -11.43 -12.10
CA GLU A 67 -27.44 -10.13 -11.65
C GLU A 67 -26.73 -8.97 -12.35
N ALA A 68 -25.39 -8.99 -12.43
CA ALA A 68 -24.60 -8.00 -13.15
C ALA A 68 -24.94 -7.94 -14.65
N ALA A 69 -25.16 -9.10 -15.29
CA ALA A 69 -25.58 -9.18 -16.69
C ALA A 69 -27.04 -8.76 -16.92
N ALA A 70 -27.89 -8.84 -15.90
CA ALA A 70 -29.26 -8.32 -15.93
C ALA A 70 -29.26 -6.78 -15.79
N GLU A 71 -28.49 -6.24 -14.84
CA GLU A 71 -28.35 -4.78 -14.65
C GLU A 71 -27.78 -4.09 -15.90
N LEU A 72 -26.72 -4.65 -16.50
CA LEU A 72 -26.14 -4.14 -17.75
C LEU A 72 -27.14 -4.14 -18.93
N ARG A 73 -28.05 -5.12 -18.98
CA ARG A 73 -29.13 -5.15 -19.98
C ARG A 73 -30.20 -4.09 -19.68
N SER A 74 -30.57 -3.91 -18.42
CA SER A 74 -31.54 -2.88 -18.02
C SER A 74 -31.03 -1.45 -18.25
N GLU A 75 -29.73 -1.19 -18.07
CA GLU A 75 -29.10 0.10 -18.44
C GLU A 75 -29.05 0.32 -19.96
N ALA A 76 -28.89 -0.74 -20.75
CA ALA A 76 -28.91 -0.67 -22.21
C ALA A 76 -30.34 -0.58 -22.80
N GLU A 77 -31.35 -1.05 -22.08
CA GLU A 77 -32.76 -1.10 -22.51
C GLU A 77 -33.63 0.08 -22.00
N THR A 78 -33.05 1.04 -21.26
CA THR A 78 -33.77 2.27 -20.87
C THR A 78 -34.12 3.08 -22.12
N PRO A 79 -35.40 3.25 -22.52
CA PRO A 79 -35.73 3.73 -23.85
C PRO A 79 -35.62 5.24 -24.01
N ALA A 80 -35.04 5.64 -25.13
CA ALA A 80 -35.56 6.74 -25.93
C ALA A 80 -37.07 6.55 -26.18
N GLN A 81 -37.90 7.14 -25.31
CA GLN A 81 -39.33 7.37 -25.55
C GLN A 81 -39.58 8.88 -25.56
N ALA A 82 -39.37 9.50 -26.72
CA ALA A 82 -40.00 10.74 -27.16
C ALA A 82 -39.71 10.98 -28.65
N ALA A 83 -40.31 10.17 -29.53
CA ALA A 83 -40.53 10.54 -30.93
C ALA A 83 -41.59 9.61 -31.52
N GLU A 84 -42.87 9.97 -31.35
CA GLU A 84 -43.94 9.41 -32.17
C GLU A 84 -43.84 9.94 -33.61
N PRO A 85 -44.31 9.15 -34.60
CA PRO A 85 -44.33 9.55 -36.00
C PRO A 85 -45.60 10.36 -36.30
N GLN A 86 -45.46 11.64 -36.65
CA GLN A 86 -46.55 12.41 -37.27
C GLN A 86 -46.32 12.50 -38.77
N SER A 87 -47.14 11.76 -39.50
CA SER A 87 -47.43 11.95 -40.91
C SER A 87 -48.50 13.05 -41.02
N GLU A 88 -48.20 14.16 -41.70
CA GLU A 88 -49.20 14.86 -42.52
C GLU A 88 -48.55 15.75 -43.60
N ALA A 89 -49.24 15.80 -44.73
CA ALA A 89 -48.77 16.22 -46.04
C ALA A 89 -48.82 17.74 -46.28
N GLY A 90 -48.04 18.24 -47.26
CA GLY A 90 -48.37 19.50 -47.93
C GLY A 90 -47.24 20.27 -48.61
N GLY A 91 -47.06 20.04 -49.91
CA GLY A 91 -47.00 21.13 -50.90
C GLY A 91 -45.71 21.96 -51.10
N ALA A 92 -45.00 21.60 -52.17
CA ALA A 92 -44.68 22.49 -53.30
C ALA A 92 -43.40 23.38 -53.31
N ARG A 93 -42.62 23.15 -54.38
CA ARG A 93 -41.84 24.07 -55.27
C ARG A 93 -40.31 24.22 -55.08
N ALA A 94 -39.61 23.56 -56.01
CA ALA A 94 -38.81 24.14 -57.11
C ALA A 94 -37.36 24.65 -56.90
N GLY A 95 -36.48 24.25 -57.83
CA GLY A 95 -35.29 24.97 -58.30
C GLY A 95 -33.94 24.32 -57.92
N SER A 96 -33.31 23.56 -58.83
CA SER A 96 -32.21 23.98 -59.75
C SER A 96 -30.81 23.84 -59.13
N ASP A 97 -30.05 22.82 -59.51
CA ASP A 97 -28.91 22.88 -60.45
C ASP A 97 -27.66 23.60 -59.90
N LEU A 98 -26.53 22.87 -59.78
CA LEU A 98 -25.34 23.02 -60.63
C LEU A 98 -24.11 22.33 -60.00
N ARG A 99 -23.44 21.53 -60.83
CA ARG A 99 -22.05 21.08 -60.67
C ARG A 99 -21.09 22.28 -60.72
N GLU A 100 -19.98 22.23 -59.98
CA GLU A 100 -18.71 22.78 -60.48
C GLU A 100 -17.51 22.03 -59.88
N ARG A 101 -16.48 21.83 -60.71
CA ARG A 101 -15.34 20.94 -60.51
C ARG A 101 -14.11 21.67 -59.92
N GLN A 102 -13.26 20.89 -59.23
CA GLN A 102 -11.77 20.87 -59.24
C GLN A 102 -10.95 22.10 -58.78
N ARG A 103 -10.08 21.89 -57.76
CA ARG A 103 -8.64 21.57 -57.92
C ARG A 103 -7.93 21.14 -56.62
N PRO A 104 -6.79 20.41 -56.68
CA PRO A 104 -6.09 19.80 -55.53
C PRO A 104 -4.81 20.56 -55.11
N ALA A 105 -4.36 20.39 -53.85
CA ALA A 105 -2.95 20.53 -53.46
C ALA A 105 -2.61 19.89 -52.08
N ALA A 106 -1.58 19.03 -52.13
CA ALA A 106 -0.57 18.66 -51.13
C ALA A 106 -0.89 17.74 -49.90
N PRO A 107 -0.04 16.72 -49.64
CA PRO A 107 -0.19 15.76 -48.55
C PRO A 107 0.46 16.25 -47.24
N ALA A 108 -0.20 15.99 -46.10
CA ALA A 108 0.38 16.15 -44.77
C ALA A 108 0.76 14.76 -44.20
N PRO A 109 1.85 14.65 -43.41
CA PRO A 109 2.41 13.38 -42.95
C PRO A 109 1.52 12.69 -41.90
N ALA A 110 1.57 11.35 -41.90
CA ALA A 110 0.84 10.51 -40.96
C ALA A 110 1.30 10.74 -39.50
N VAL A 111 0.32 10.97 -38.63
CA VAL A 111 0.49 10.91 -37.17
C VAL A 111 0.59 9.44 -36.78
N PRO A 112 1.63 8.97 -36.06
CA PRO A 112 1.66 7.61 -35.56
C PRO A 112 0.64 7.44 -34.42
N GLU A 113 -0.27 6.49 -34.60
CA GLU A 113 -1.19 5.96 -33.60
C GLU A 113 -0.42 5.47 -32.36
N ALA A 114 -0.71 6.03 -31.20
CA ALA A 114 -0.25 5.51 -29.93
C ALA A 114 -1.06 4.26 -29.57
N ALA A 115 -0.44 3.09 -29.79
CA ALA A 115 -1.00 1.80 -29.42
C ALA A 115 -1.26 1.69 -27.90
N SER A 116 -2.51 1.42 -27.56
CA SER A 116 -3.02 1.16 -26.22
C SER A 116 -2.50 -0.15 -25.65
N GLY A 117 -1.72 -0.08 -24.57
CA GLY A 117 -1.20 -1.24 -23.85
C GLY A 117 -1.67 -1.31 -22.39
N SER A 118 -2.98 -1.37 -22.15
CA SER A 118 -3.56 -1.44 -20.80
C SER A 118 -4.26 -2.78 -20.55
N ARG A 119 -3.48 -3.86 -20.33
CA ARG A 119 -4.01 -5.17 -19.88
C ARG A 119 -3.09 -5.94 -18.94
N ARG A 120 -2.09 -5.31 -18.30
CA ARG A 120 -1.14 -6.01 -17.40
C ARG A 120 -1.06 -5.50 -15.96
N ILE A 121 -1.86 -4.51 -15.56
CA ILE A 121 -1.72 -3.84 -14.25
C ILE A 121 -2.70 -4.38 -13.17
N LEU A 122 -3.72 -5.17 -13.54
CA LEU A 122 -4.80 -5.55 -12.60
C LEU A 122 -4.48 -6.76 -11.70
N GLY A 123 -3.38 -7.48 -11.92
CA GLY A 123 -3.00 -8.64 -11.08
C GLY A 123 -2.41 -8.28 -9.70
N ILE A 124 -1.98 -7.03 -9.49
CA ILE A 124 -1.13 -6.64 -8.36
C ILE A 124 -1.94 -6.14 -7.15
N ALA A 125 -3.14 -5.61 -7.36
CA ALA A 125 -4.02 -5.11 -6.29
C ALA A 125 -4.61 -6.25 -5.42
N ALA A 126 -4.74 -7.46 -5.99
CA ALA A 126 -5.38 -8.58 -5.33
C ALA A 126 -4.49 -9.22 -4.22
N VAL A 127 -3.19 -9.34 -4.46
CA VAL A 127 -2.25 -9.98 -3.50
C VAL A 127 -1.97 -9.08 -2.28
N LEU A 128 -1.97 -7.76 -2.46
CA LEU A 128 -1.76 -6.78 -1.38
C LEU A 128 -2.94 -6.72 -0.39
N PHE A 129 -4.17 -6.94 -0.86
CA PHE A 129 -5.37 -6.94 -0.02
C PHE A 129 -5.43 -8.12 0.96
N VAL A 130 -4.88 -9.29 0.58
CA VAL A 130 -4.78 -10.48 1.46
C VAL A 130 -3.77 -10.25 2.58
N LEU A 131 -2.68 -9.52 2.29
CA LEU A 131 -1.62 -9.22 3.25
C LEU A 131 -2.06 -8.16 4.27
N VAL A 132 -2.80 -7.14 3.86
CA VAL A 132 -3.39 -6.12 4.76
C VAL A 132 -4.55 -6.69 5.60
N GLY A 133 -5.31 -7.64 5.05
CA GLY A 133 -6.35 -8.37 5.78
C GLY A 133 -5.80 -9.24 6.92
N ALA A 134 -4.68 -9.93 6.71
CA ALA A 134 -4.04 -10.75 7.74
C ALA A 134 -3.46 -9.91 8.90
N VAL A 135 -2.90 -8.74 8.59
CA VAL A 135 -2.36 -7.81 9.61
C VAL A 135 -3.49 -7.12 10.40
N SER A 136 -4.62 -6.80 9.74
CA SER A 136 -5.80 -6.23 10.41
C SER A 136 -6.52 -7.26 11.31
N PHE A 137 -6.53 -8.55 10.94
CA PHE A 137 -7.09 -9.63 11.76
C PHE A 137 -6.23 -9.90 13.00
N ALA A 138 -4.90 -9.86 12.88
CA ALA A 138 -4.00 -10.03 14.02
C ALA A 138 -4.11 -8.89 15.05
N ALA A 139 -4.35 -7.65 14.62
CA ALA A 139 -4.48 -6.49 15.51
C ALA A 139 -5.79 -6.47 16.32
N LEU A 140 -6.85 -7.12 15.82
CA LEU A 140 -8.13 -7.22 16.53
C LEU A 140 -8.18 -8.42 17.48
N HIS A 141 -7.45 -9.51 17.20
CA HIS A 141 -7.52 -10.76 17.96
C HIS A 141 -6.66 -10.77 19.24
N PHE A 142 -5.70 -9.83 19.39
CA PHE A 142 -4.86 -9.69 20.58
C PHE A 142 -5.37 -8.69 21.63
N ARG A 143 -6.55 -8.10 21.38
CA ARG A 143 -7.19 -7.16 22.32
C ARG A 143 -7.99 -7.86 23.44
N GLU A 144 -8.13 -9.19 23.39
CA GLU A 144 -9.03 -9.95 24.28
C GLU A 144 -8.33 -10.90 25.28
N ARG A 145 -7.01 -10.81 25.49
CA ARG A 145 -6.31 -11.60 26.55
C ARG A 145 -5.47 -10.73 27.49
N PRO A 146 -6.09 -10.06 28.47
CA PRO A 146 -5.35 -9.29 29.49
C PRO A 146 -4.55 -10.16 30.48
N GLU A 147 -4.77 -11.48 30.51
CA GLU A 147 -4.16 -12.39 31.50
C GLU A 147 -2.72 -12.79 31.17
N ASP A 148 -2.34 -12.79 29.87
CA ASP A 148 -0.97 -13.10 29.44
C ASP A 148 0.00 -11.92 29.64
N LEU A 149 -0.53 -10.69 29.81
CA LEU A 149 0.25 -9.50 30.15
C LEU A 149 0.55 -9.38 31.65
N ALA A 150 -0.25 -10.04 32.51
CA ALA A 150 -0.05 -10.02 33.96
C ALA A 150 1.08 -10.94 34.43
N ARG A 151 1.49 -11.93 33.62
CA ARG A 151 2.62 -12.83 33.89
C ARG A 151 3.99 -12.24 33.50
N LEU A 152 4.04 -11.00 33.02
CA LEU A 152 5.27 -10.29 32.64
C LEU A 152 5.65 -9.16 33.61
N LYS A 153 5.08 -9.13 34.82
CA LYS A 153 5.60 -8.26 35.88
C LYS A 153 6.68 -9.01 36.67
N PRO A 154 7.92 -8.52 36.74
CA PRO A 154 8.88 -9.02 37.73
C PRO A 154 8.40 -8.62 39.13
N ASP A 155 8.44 -9.55 40.07
CA ASP A 155 8.27 -9.27 41.50
C ASP A 155 9.34 -8.27 41.96
N GLU A 156 8.90 -7.07 42.36
CA GLU A 156 9.71 -6.17 43.18
C GLU A 156 9.48 -6.56 44.65
N SER A 157 10.29 -7.50 45.13
CA SER A 157 10.40 -7.88 46.54
C SER A 157 11.80 -8.39 46.84
N ALA A 158 12.78 -7.49 46.86
CA ALA A 158 13.93 -7.55 47.77
C ALA A 158 14.71 -6.24 47.69
N ARG A 159 14.43 -5.33 48.64
CA ARG A 159 15.37 -4.28 49.02
C ARG A 159 16.61 -4.92 49.67
N SER A 160 17.75 -4.32 49.40
CA SER A 160 19.07 -4.58 49.98
C SER A 160 19.17 -4.25 51.47
N GLU A 161 20.04 -4.99 52.18
CA GLU A 161 20.94 -4.66 53.30
C GLU A 161 21.04 -5.91 54.21
N GLY A 162 22.18 -6.49 54.58
CA GLY A 162 23.60 -6.30 54.33
C GLY A 162 24.34 -7.10 55.41
N GLU A 163 25.41 -7.86 55.11
CA GLU A 163 26.42 -8.19 56.13
C GLU A 163 27.72 -8.73 55.51
N SER A 164 28.81 -8.02 55.83
CA SER A 164 30.19 -8.46 56.04
C SER A 164 30.60 -9.89 55.66
N GLY A 165 31.49 -10.01 54.67
CA GLY A 165 32.25 -11.22 54.36
C GLY A 165 33.70 -10.88 53.98
N LYS A 166 34.62 -11.21 54.88
CA LYS A 166 36.02 -10.84 54.96
C LYS A 166 36.93 -11.60 53.97
N ILE A 167 37.82 -10.86 53.31
CA ILE A 167 39.24 -11.10 52.98
C ILE A 167 39.72 -12.57 52.83
N ALA A 168 40.29 -12.89 51.66
CA ALA A 168 41.64 -13.45 51.44
C ALA A 168 41.70 -14.03 50.01
N ASP A 169 42.56 -13.48 49.14
CA ASP A 169 43.89 -14.02 48.84
C ASP A 169 43.89 -14.88 47.58
N ARG A 170 44.33 -14.28 46.46
CA ARG A 170 45.42 -14.82 45.65
C ARG A 170 45.86 -13.84 44.56
N VAL A 171 47.14 -13.54 44.60
CA VAL A 171 47.96 -12.85 43.58
C VAL A 171 48.37 -13.86 42.51
N ASP A 172 48.24 -13.49 41.23
CA ASP A 172 49.22 -13.60 40.11
C ASP A 172 48.48 -13.09 38.85
N GLY A 173 48.93 -12.13 38.04
CA GLY A 173 50.27 -11.97 37.49
C GLY A 173 50.33 -12.66 36.12
N GLY A 174 50.03 -11.95 35.02
CA GLY A 174 50.23 -12.49 33.68
C GLY A 174 49.47 -11.77 32.57
N ASP A 175 50.18 -10.89 31.86
CA ASP A 175 49.82 -10.43 30.51
C ASP A 175 49.54 -11.61 29.59
N HIS A 176 48.37 -11.60 28.94
CA HIS A 176 48.17 -12.32 27.69
C HIS A 176 47.37 -11.44 26.74
N ASP A 177 48.10 -10.94 25.75
CA ASP A 177 47.63 -10.49 24.45
C ASP A 177 46.84 -11.64 23.79
N SER A 178 45.56 -11.41 23.53
CA SER A 178 44.73 -12.27 22.70
C SER A 178 43.85 -11.43 21.78
N LEU A 179 44.32 -11.36 20.53
CA LEU A 179 43.51 -11.22 19.34
C LEU A 179 42.32 -12.18 19.40
N GLU A 180 41.08 -11.68 19.45
CA GLU A 180 39.92 -12.46 19.01
C GLU A 180 38.73 -11.58 18.64
N GLY A 181 38.05 -11.99 17.56
CA GLY A 181 37.06 -11.22 16.84
C GLY A 181 35.82 -10.90 17.66
N GLY A 182 35.50 -9.60 17.69
CA GLY A 182 34.19 -9.12 18.10
C GLY A 182 33.13 -9.51 17.08
N GLY A 183 32.64 -10.75 17.15
CA GLY A 183 31.33 -11.13 16.64
C GLY A 183 30.29 -10.31 17.40
N ALA A 184 30.01 -9.11 16.91
CA ALA A 184 28.99 -8.23 17.48
C ALA A 184 27.65 -8.98 17.43
N ASN A 185 27.23 -9.42 18.60
CA ASN A 185 25.95 -10.05 18.84
C ASN A 185 24.85 -9.04 18.41
N LYS A 186 24.36 -9.14 17.16
CA LYS A 186 23.21 -8.38 16.65
C LYS A 186 21.95 -8.95 17.30
N GLY A 187 21.76 -8.67 18.59
CA GLY A 187 20.44 -8.75 19.20
C GLY A 187 19.46 -7.86 18.42
N PRO A 188 18.16 -8.22 18.35
CA PRO A 188 17.19 -7.40 17.64
C PRO A 188 17.18 -5.99 18.23
N ALA A 189 17.58 -5.01 17.42
CA ALA A 189 17.60 -3.61 17.85
C ALA A 189 16.17 -3.21 18.25
N VAL A 190 16.00 -2.69 19.46
CA VAL A 190 14.72 -2.19 19.94
C VAL A 190 14.24 -1.09 18.98
N PRO A 191 13.02 -1.16 18.44
CA PRO A 191 12.49 -0.13 17.56
C PRO A 191 12.35 1.18 18.34
N VAL A 192 12.93 2.26 17.80
CA VAL A 192 12.88 3.58 18.43
C VAL A 192 12.00 4.49 17.60
N ALA A 193 10.96 5.05 18.21
CA ALA A 193 10.11 6.07 17.57
C ALA A 193 10.93 7.32 17.25
N GLN A 194 10.80 7.81 16.02
CA GLN A 194 11.41 9.02 15.51
C GLN A 194 10.34 10.05 15.18
N LYS A 195 10.74 11.30 14.99
CA LYS A 195 9.82 12.39 14.70
C LYS A 195 9.14 12.21 13.34
N ALA A 196 7.84 12.48 13.30
CA ALA A 196 7.10 12.68 12.06
C ALA A 196 6.27 13.97 12.16
N GLU A 197 6.13 14.69 11.06
CA GLU A 197 5.33 15.92 10.99
C GLU A 197 4.49 15.91 9.71
N LEU A 198 3.21 16.28 9.82
CA LEU A 198 2.34 16.50 8.68
C LEU A 198 2.03 18.00 8.58
N PHE A 199 2.55 18.63 7.54
CA PHE A 199 2.28 20.03 7.20
C PHE A 199 1.10 20.07 6.24
N VAL A 200 0.05 20.80 6.58
CA VAL A 200 -1.12 21.02 5.72
C VAL A 200 -1.18 22.48 5.34
N ALA A 201 -1.22 22.75 4.04
CA ALA A 201 -1.30 24.09 3.50
C ALA A 201 -2.72 24.67 3.56
N THR A 202 -2.80 25.98 3.45
CA THR A 202 -4.06 26.70 3.31
C THR A 202 -4.68 26.36 1.94
N ALA A 203 -6.00 26.17 1.87
CA ALA A 203 -6.69 25.74 0.64
C ALA A 203 -6.39 26.64 -0.57
N ASP A 204 -6.35 27.96 -0.37
CA ASP A 204 -6.13 28.94 -1.45
C ASP A 204 -4.66 29.33 -1.63
N HIS A 205 -3.78 28.98 -0.68
CA HIS A 205 -2.37 29.41 -0.64
C HIS A 205 -1.48 28.19 -0.33
N PRO A 206 -1.14 27.37 -1.34
CA PRO A 206 -0.41 26.11 -1.15
C PRO A 206 1.04 26.32 -0.67
N ASP A 207 1.56 27.54 -0.73
CA ASP A 207 2.85 27.96 -0.20
C ASP A 207 2.83 28.27 1.32
N LYS A 208 1.63 28.42 1.91
CA LYS A 208 1.46 28.74 3.32
C LYS A 208 0.91 27.56 4.10
N VAL A 209 1.66 27.13 5.11
CA VAL A 209 1.23 26.12 6.08
C VAL A 209 0.15 26.71 6.98
N ASP A 210 -1.01 26.04 7.03
CA ASP A 210 -2.14 26.36 7.91
C ASP A 210 -2.03 25.58 9.24
N ARG A 211 -1.73 24.29 9.16
CA ARG A 211 -1.68 23.40 10.33
C ARG A 211 -0.54 22.40 10.25
N ILE A 212 0.09 22.13 11.39
CA ILE A 212 1.11 21.09 11.56
C ILE A 212 0.58 20.07 12.55
N TYR A 213 0.57 18.80 12.17
CA TYR A 213 0.26 17.69 13.06
C TYR A 213 1.56 16.99 13.44
N ASN A 214 1.88 16.99 14.72
CA ASN A 214 3.03 16.26 15.25
C ASN A 214 2.69 14.77 15.39
N GLY A 215 3.66 13.93 15.06
CA GLY A 215 3.52 12.48 15.10
C GLY A 215 4.85 11.79 15.31
N ALA A 216 4.81 10.47 15.16
CA ALA A 216 5.98 9.63 15.27
C ALA A 216 6.00 8.57 14.17
N VAL A 217 7.20 8.13 13.79
CA VAL A 217 7.43 7.00 12.88
C VAL A 217 8.35 5.98 13.53
N VAL A 218 8.01 4.70 13.42
CA VAL A 218 8.85 3.59 13.85
C VAL A 218 9.28 2.80 12.62
N TRP A 219 10.59 2.73 12.39
CA TRP A 219 11.16 1.96 11.28
C TRP A 219 11.54 0.55 11.70
N ARG A 220 11.23 -0.43 10.85
CA ARG A 220 11.50 -1.85 11.08
C ARG A 220 11.92 -2.55 9.79
N LEU A 221 12.74 -3.58 9.96
CA LEU A 221 13.04 -4.53 8.90
C LEU A 221 12.03 -5.68 9.00
N ASP A 222 11.13 -5.76 8.04
CA ASP A 222 10.18 -6.87 7.91
C ASP A 222 10.75 -7.93 6.99
N ASN A 223 10.52 -9.21 7.31
CA ASN A 223 10.80 -10.33 6.42
C ASN A 223 9.48 -10.79 5.79
N ILE A 224 9.32 -10.51 4.51
CA ILE A 224 8.12 -10.82 3.73
C ILE A 224 8.38 -12.06 2.89
N GLY A 225 7.60 -13.12 3.16
CA GLY A 225 7.76 -14.42 2.52
C GLY A 225 8.74 -15.31 3.29
N GLY A 226 8.30 -16.54 3.58
CA GLY A 226 9.04 -17.52 4.38
C GLY A 226 8.26 -18.82 4.62
N GLY A 227 7.28 -19.14 3.77
CA GLY A 227 6.66 -20.46 3.73
C GLY A 227 7.33 -21.29 2.64
N ASP A 228 7.74 -22.52 2.97
CA ASP A 228 8.30 -23.52 2.06
C ASP A 228 9.53 -23.09 1.25
N GLY A 229 10.66 -22.90 1.93
CA GLY A 229 11.99 -22.88 1.29
C GLY A 229 12.31 -21.67 0.40
N GLN A 230 11.42 -20.68 0.30
CA GLN A 230 11.69 -19.44 -0.40
C GLN A 230 12.60 -18.52 0.44
N PRO A 231 13.57 -17.82 -0.20
CA PRO A 231 14.44 -16.90 0.50
C PRO A 231 13.60 -15.79 1.15
N MET A 232 13.88 -15.52 2.43
CA MET A 232 13.30 -14.43 3.19
C MET A 232 13.56 -13.11 2.44
N LYS A 233 12.51 -12.36 2.09
CA LYS A 233 12.68 -11.08 1.40
C LYS A 233 12.59 -9.96 2.41
N SER A 234 13.61 -9.14 2.51
CA SER A 234 13.57 -8.01 3.44
C SER A 234 12.80 -6.83 2.84
N ALA A 235 12.03 -6.16 3.68
CA ALA A 235 11.31 -4.94 3.37
C ALA A 235 11.50 -3.92 4.48
N ILE A 236 11.54 -2.65 4.11
CA ILE A 236 11.56 -1.54 5.06
C ILE A 236 10.11 -1.19 5.37
N ARG A 237 9.75 -1.22 6.64
CA ARG A 237 8.44 -0.78 7.12
C ARG A 237 8.57 0.43 8.02
N GLY A 238 7.75 1.45 7.79
CA GLY A 238 7.56 2.60 8.67
C GLY A 238 6.12 2.66 9.14
N ASP A 239 5.90 2.46 10.44
CA ASP A 239 4.58 2.65 11.07
C ASP A 239 4.51 4.09 11.62
N VAL A 240 3.60 4.89 11.09
CA VAL A 240 3.45 6.32 11.38
C VAL A 240 2.14 6.58 12.11
N ASP A 241 2.18 7.44 13.14
CA ASP A 241 1.01 7.86 13.91
C ASP A 241 0.99 9.38 14.10
N PHE A 242 -0.13 10.01 13.73
CA PHE A 242 -0.44 11.42 13.97
C PHE A 242 -1.69 11.49 14.86
N PRO A 243 -1.53 11.51 16.20
CA PRO A 243 -2.65 11.39 17.13
C PRO A 243 -3.69 12.52 16.98
N GLU A 244 -3.24 13.77 16.89
CA GLU A 244 -4.13 14.92 16.73
C GLU A 244 -4.89 14.91 15.41
N GLY A 245 -4.24 14.45 14.34
CA GLY A 245 -4.85 14.29 13.02
C GLY A 245 -5.68 13.02 12.90
N LYS A 246 -5.69 12.17 13.93
CA LYS A 246 -6.32 10.84 13.95
C LYS A 246 -6.01 10.04 12.68
N LEU A 247 -4.76 10.16 12.24
CA LEU A 247 -4.24 9.60 11.00
C LEU A 247 -3.11 8.65 11.35
N LYS A 248 -3.21 7.41 10.88
CA LYS A 248 -2.10 6.46 10.84
C LYS A 248 -1.67 6.27 9.40
N ALA A 249 -0.39 6.02 9.19
CA ALA A 249 0.13 5.62 7.89
C ALA A 249 1.10 4.44 8.01
N VAL A 250 1.15 3.61 6.97
CA VAL A 250 2.17 2.57 6.84
C VAL A 250 2.90 2.79 5.53
N VAL A 251 4.22 2.90 5.62
CA VAL A 251 5.13 2.94 4.46
C VAL A 251 5.83 1.59 4.35
N LEU A 252 5.77 0.95 3.19
CA LEU A 252 6.45 -0.31 2.92
C LEU A 252 7.29 -0.23 1.65
N ILE A 253 8.61 -0.36 1.78
CA ILE A 253 9.56 -0.32 0.66
C ILE A 253 10.19 -1.69 0.48
N GLN A 254 10.17 -2.22 -0.75
CA GLN A 254 10.73 -3.53 -1.07
C GLN A 254 11.23 -3.60 -2.50
N LYS A 255 12.18 -4.52 -2.75
CA LYS A 255 12.63 -4.86 -4.11
C LYS A 255 11.46 -5.39 -4.94
N ASN A 256 11.32 -4.88 -6.16
CA ASN A 256 10.37 -5.41 -7.11
C ASN A 256 10.96 -6.64 -7.80
N LEU A 257 10.21 -7.75 -7.79
CA LEU A 257 10.59 -8.98 -8.48
C LEU A 257 9.62 -9.33 -9.62
N ASP A 258 8.58 -8.53 -9.81
CA ASP A 258 7.65 -8.71 -10.92
C ASP A 258 8.22 -8.07 -12.19
N PRO A 259 8.59 -8.85 -13.22
CA PRO A 259 9.13 -8.32 -14.47
C PRO A 259 8.10 -7.53 -15.28
N ALA A 260 6.80 -7.65 -14.98
CA ALA A 260 5.75 -6.87 -15.64
C ALA A 260 5.75 -5.40 -15.21
N LEU A 261 6.32 -5.09 -14.04
CA LEU A 261 6.44 -3.73 -13.54
C LEU A 261 7.76 -3.10 -13.99
N SER A 262 7.69 -1.91 -14.58
CA SER A 262 8.85 -1.09 -14.95
C SER A 262 9.49 -0.38 -13.73
N ALA A 263 9.48 -1.03 -12.58
CA ALA A 263 10.02 -0.51 -11.32
C ALA A 263 11.14 -1.43 -10.81
N SER A 264 12.17 -0.85 -10.20
CA SER A 264 13.22 -1.60 -9.48
C SER A 264 12.77 -1.98 -8.07
N HIS A 265 12.04 -1.08 -7.43
CA HIS A 265 11.51 -1.20 -6.08
C HIS A 265 10.10 -0.62 -6.04
N THR A 266 9.34 -1.02 -5.04
CA THR A 266 8.01 -0.46 -4.78
C THR A 266 8.00 0.20 -3.41
N MET A 267 7.29 1.31 -3.30
CA MET A 267 6.94 1.94 -2.03
C MET A 267 5.41 1.98 -1.93
N ASN A 268 4.83 1.13 -1.08
CA ASN A 268 3.42 1.20 -0.75
C ASN A 268 3.22 2.18 0.39
N VAL A 269 2.20 3.04 0.29
CA VAL A 269 1.81 3.95 1.35
C VAL A 269 0.32 3.83 1.55
N SER A 270 -0.10 3.41 2.75
CA SER A 270 -1.51 3.35 3.14
C SER A 270 -1.79 4.29 4.28
N PHE A 271 -2.97 4.92 4.24
CA PHE A 271 -3.44 5.85 5.26
C PHE A 271 -4.73 5.32 5.88
N SER A 272 -4.84 5.43 7.20
CA SER A 272 -6.04 5.08 7.97
C SER A 272 -6.45 6.27 8.81
N LEU A 273 -7.63 6.80 8.54
CA LEU A 273 -8.18 7.98 9.21
C LEU A 273 -9.39 7.58 10.04
N ALA A 274 -9.51 8.14 11.24
CA ALA A 274 -10.73 8.02 12.02
C ALA A 274 -11.89 8.77 11.33
N ALA A 275 -13.13 8.32 11.54
CA ALA A 275 -14.31 8.91 10.91
C ALA A 275 -14.53 10.40 11.27
N ASP A 276 -14.03 10.81 12.43
CA ASP A 276 -14.11 12.16 12.98
C ASP A 276 -12.79 12.94 12.85
N SER A 277 -11.96 12.55 11.86
CA SER A 277 -10.74 13.26 11.47
C SER A 277 -11.07 14.55 10.72
N ASP A 278 -10.31 15.61 11.02
CA ASP A 278 -10.32 16.87 10.28
C ASP A 278 -9.67 16.73 8.89
N LEU A 279 -8.80 15.72 8.73
CA LEU A 279 -8.19 15.35 7.46
C LEU A 279 -9.18 14.49 6.67
N LYS A 280 -9.62 14.94 5.49
CA LYS A 280 -10.68 14.30 4.68
C LYS A 280 -10.20 13.15 3.79
N GLY A 281 -9.15 12.46 4.20
CA GLY A 281 -8.46 11.43 3.42
C GLY A 281 -7.45 12.01 2.44
N VAL A 282 -6.74 11.12 1.75
CA VAL A 282 -5.67 11.42 0.80
C VAL A 282 -6.16 11.06 -0.59
N LYS A 283 -6.14 12.04 -1.50
CA LYS A 283 -6.53 11.89 -2.91
C LYS A 283 -5.36 11.48 -3.79
N GLN A 284 -4.18 12.02 -3.54
CA GLN A 284 -3.00 11.78 -4.36
C GLN A 284 -1.73 11.92 -3.53
N ILE A 285 -0.70 11.15 -3.87
CA ILE A 285 0.66 11.35 -3.38
C ILE A 285 1.61 11.70 -4.52
N GLY A 286 2.66 12.45 -4.21
CA GLY A 286 3.79 12.64 -5.09
C GLY A 286 4.94 11.68 -4.76
N PRO A 287 5.97 11.62 -5.63
CA PRO A 287 7.18 10.88 -5.33
C PRO A 287 7.94 11.50 -4.14
N PRO A 288 8.55 10.68 -3.28
CA PRO A 288 9.21 11.15 -2.07
C PRO A 288 10.49 11.94 -2.40
N GLN A 289 10.88 12.81 -1.49
CA GLN A 289 12.13 13.56 -1.53
C GLN A 289 12.95 13.21 -0.30
N MET A 290 14.27 13.11 -0.48
CA MET A 290 15.20 12.90 0.62
C MET A 290 15.85 14.23 0.95
N ARG A 291 15.62 14.76 2.14
CA ARG A 291 16.12 16.07 2.57
C ARG A 291 17.02 15.95 3.78
N ARG A 292 18.17 16.61 3.75
CA ARG A 292 19.01 16.72 4.96
C ARG A 292 18.22 17.46 6.05
N PRO A 293 18.34 17.10 7.34
CA PRO A 293 17.62 17.78 8.42
C PRO A 293 17.76 19.31 8.41
N GLU A 294 18.94 19.81 8.05
CA GLU A 294 19.28 21.23 7.96
C GLU A 294 18.94 21.90 6.61
N ALA A 295 18.55 21.12 5.60
CA ALA A 295 18.27 21.64 4.26
C ALA A 295 16.82 22.10 4.12
N GLN A 296 16.62 23.16 3.34
CA GLN A 296 15.29 23.68 2.99
C GLN A 296 14.60 22.89 1.88
N SER A 297 15.36 22.16 1.05
CA SER A 297 14.84 21.38 -0.08
C SER A 297 15.53 20.02 -0.18
N GLY A 298 14.79 19.02 -0.66
CA GLY A 298 15.24 17.63 -0.78
C GLY A 298 15.53 17.21 -2.21
N GLU A 299 16.27 16.11 -2.34
CA GLU A 299 16.49 15.43 -3.61
C GLU A 299 15.37 14.44 -3.89
N LYS A 300 14.69 14.61 -5.03
CA LYS A 300 13.56 13.79 -5.43
C LYS A 300 13.98 12.37 -5.79
N ILE A 301 13.33 11.36 -5.21
CA ILE A 301 13.41 9.98 -5.68
C ILE A 301 12.65 9.87 -6.99
N THR A 302 13.26 9.28 -8.00
CA THR A 302 12.62 9.11 -9.30
C THR A 302 11.68 7.91 -9.24
N GLY A 303 10.38 8.16 -9.23
CA GLY A 303 9.35 7.13 -9.21
C GLY A 303 8.00 7.67 -9.68
N ILE A 304 7.10 6.75 -10.01
CA ILE A 304 5.75 7.05 -10.51
C ILE A 304 4.73 6.62 -9.44
N PRO A 305 4.00 7.57 -8.84
CA PRO A 305 2.92 7.24 -7.92
C PRO A 305 1.66 6.81 -8.69
N VAL A 306 0.96 5.81 -8.16
CA VAL A 306 -0.37 5.39 -8.61
C VAL A 306 -1.27 5.16 -7.40
N GLU A 307 -2.54 5.52 -7.53
CA GLU A 307 -3.56 5.13 -6.57
C GLU A 307 -3.96 3.67 -6.82
N ILE A 308 -3.93 2.85 -5.77
CA ILE A 308 -4.41 1.46 -5.83
C ILE A 308 -5.87 1.42 -5.41
N THR A 309 -6.17 2.04 -4.27
CA THR A 309 -7.50 2.26 -3.72
C THR A 309 -7.52 3.58 -2.96
N SER A 310 -8.69 4.04 -2.53
CA SER A 310 -8.80 5.21 -1.67
C SER A 310 -7.87 5.09 -0.45
N ASN A 311 -7.05 6.12 -0.22
CA ASN A 311 -6.04 6.17 0.84
C ASN A 311 -4.91 5.13 0.75
N ALA A 312 -4.73 4.42 -0.37
CA ALA A 312 -3.62 3.48 -0.55
C ALA A 312 -2.96 3.63 -1.93
N PHE A 313 -1.65 3.82 -1.92
CA PHE A 313 -0.88 4.22 -3.08
C PHE A 313 0.35 3.33 -3.24
N LEU A 314 0.76 3.14 -4.49
CA LEU A 314 2.02 2.48 -4.85
C LEU A 314 2.88 3.50 -5.58
N ILE A 315 4.14 3.61 -5.21
CA ILE A 315 5.15 4.32 -5.99
C ILE A 315 6.10 3.29 -6.57
N GLY A 316 6.06 3.14 -7.90
CA GLY A 316 7.06 2.36 -8.63
C GLY A 316 8.35 3.18 -8.76
N LEU A 317 9.40 2.80 -8.04
CA LEU A 317 10.69 3.46 -8.14
C LEU A 317 11.35 3.05 -9.46
N MET A 318 11.84 4.02 -10.23
CA MET A 318 12.33 3.76 -11.59
C MET A 318 13.50 2.77 -11.60
N ARG A 319 13.49 1.91 -12.62
CA ARG A 319 14.58 0.96 -12.94
C ARG A 319 15.60 1.61 -13.88
N GLY A 320 16.78 1.01 -14.00
CA GLY A 320 17.83 1.46 -14.93
C GLY A 320 18.70 2.57 -14.32
N GLU A 321 18.98 3.63 -15.07
CA GLU A 321 19.92 4.69 -14.65
C GLU A 321 19.56 5.36 -13.32
N ALA A 322 18.26 5.47 -13.01
CA ALA A 322 17.79 6.08 -11.78
C ALA A 322 17.92 5.18 -10.54
N GLU A 323 18.08 3.87 -10.72
CA GLU A 323 17.98 2.88 -9.64
C GLU A 323 19.10 3.05 -8.60
N ALA A 324 20.36 3.09 -9.06
CA ALA A 324 21.50 3.26 -8.16
C ALA A 324 21.43 4.60 -7.39
N ARG A 325 20.98 5.67 -8.05
CA ARG A 325 20.75 6.97 -7.42
C ARG A 325 19.65 6.91 -6.37
N ASN A 326 18.51 6.29 -6.68
CA ASN A 326 17.40 6.12 -5.75
C ASN A 326 17.83 5.35 -4.50
N LEU A 327 18.58 4.25 -4.66
CA LEU A 327 19.10 3.47 -3.53
C LEU A 327 20.10 4.27 -2.69
N LYS A 328 20.97 5.06 -3.33
CA LYS A 328 21.89 5.97 -2.61
C LYS A 328 21.12 6.99 -1.77
N LEU A 329 20.06 7.59 -2.33
CA LEU A 329 19.21 8.54 -1.63
C LEU A 329 18.49 7.90 -0.44
N LEU A 330 17.89 6.72 -0.62
CA LEU A 330 17.22 5.99 0.47
C LEU A 330 18.18 5.60 1.61
N ARG A 331 19.43 5.25 1.26
CA ARG A 331 20.45 4.87 2.25
C ARG A 331 20.94 6.05 3.09
N ALA A 332 20.96 7.26 2.53
CA ALA A 332 21.49 8.45 3.21
C ALA A 332 20.68 8.82 4.47
N PRO A 333 21.28 9.33 5.55
CA PRO A 333 20.62 9.59 6.85
C PRO A 333 19.74 10.85 6.83
N TRP A 334 18.82 10.91 5.87
CA TRP A 334 18.01 12.08 5.55
C TRP A 334 16.55 11.87 5.99
N VAL A 335 15.83 12.98 6.10
CA VAL A 335 14.38 13.03 6.28
C VAL A 335 13.71 12.64 4.97
N ILE A 336 12.65 11.85 5.05
CA ILE A 336 11.80 11.51 3.90
C ILE A 336 10.61 12.47 3.89
N ASP A 337 10.53 13.31 2.87
CA ASP A 337 9.37 14.15 2.62
C ASP A 337 8.46 13.47 1.60
N LEU A 338 7.22 13.19 1.99
CA LEU A 338 6.19 12.64 1.13
C LEU A 338 5.12 13.71 0.85
N PRO A 339 5.18 14.38 -0.31
CA PRO A 339 4.14 15.33 -0.70
C PRO A 339 2.83 14.61 -1.03
N LEU A 340 1.70 15.20 -0.68
CA LEU A 340 0.36 14.66 -0.92
C LEU A 340 -0.70 15.76 -1.11
N GLN A 341 -1.85 15.37 -1.66
CA GLN A 341 -3.06 16.18 -1.71
C GLN A 341 -4.17 15.47 -0.96
N LEU A 342 -4.81 16.18 -0.03
CA LEU A 342 -5.98 15.71 0.70
C LEU A 342 -7.23 15.72 -0.20
N SER A 343 -8.25 14.93 0.14
CA SER A 343 -9.49 14.86 -0.66
C SER A 343 -10.27 16.17 -0.72
N ASP A 344 -10.05 17.07 0.24
CA ASP A 344 -10.61 18.43 0.26
C ASP A 344 -9.79 19.42 -0.59
N GLY A 345 -8.77 18.95 -1.30
CA GLY A 345 -7.95 19.74 -2.23
C GLY A 345 -6.70 20.35 -1.61
N ARG A 346 -6.59 20.40 -0.27
CA ARG A 346 -5.42 20.98 0.40
C ARG A 346 -4.15 20.19 0.09
N VAL A 347 -3.07 20.92 -0.20
CA VAL A 347 -1.74 20.34 -0.35
C VAL A 347 -1.15 20.08 1.03
N ALA A 348 -0.43 18.98 1.18
CA ALA A 348 0.24 18.64 2.42
C ALA A 348 1.56 17.90 2.16
N THR A 349 2.42 17.84 3.17
CA THR A 349 3.66 17.06 3.13
C THR A 349 3.86 16.35 4.46
N ILE A 350 4.16 15.05 4.40
CA ILE A 350 4.55 14.26 5.56
C ILE A 350 6.08 14.17 5.59
N ASN A 351 6.69 14.64 6.67
CA ASN A 351 8.11 14.52 6.93
C ASN A 351 8.32 13.36 7.90
N LEU A 352 9.21 12.42 7.55
CA LEU A 352 9.53 11.24 8.36
C LEU A 352 11.03 11.21 8.65
N GLU A 353 11.40 11.32 9.92
CA GLU A 353 12.79 11.11 10.32
C GLU A 353 13.12 9.62 10.39
N LYS A 354 14.30 9.24 9.90
CA LYS A 354 14.80 7.87 10.03
C LYS A 354 15.47 7.61 11.38
N GLY A 355 16.25 8.58 11.84
CA GLY A 355 17.15 8.43 12.98
C GLY A 355 18.14 7.27 12.82
N ALA A 356 19.02 7.10 13.82
CA ALA A 356 20.05 6.05 13.75
C ALA A 356 19.48 4.63 13.64
N ALA A 357 18.29 4.37 14.23
CA ALA A 357 17.62 3.08 14.12
C ALA A 357 17.08 2.82 12.71
N GLY A 358 16.38 3.80 12.12
CA GLY A 358 15.91 3.70 10.74
C GLY A 358 17.05 3.64 9.73
N ASP A 359 18.14 4.37 9.95
CA ASP A 359 19.31 4.30 9.07
C ASP A 359 19.88 2.89 8.95
N ARG A 360 19.94 2.15 10.07
CA ARG A 360 20.34 0.74 10.06
C ARG A 360 19.33 -0.14 9.31
N VAL A 361 18.03 0.05 9.54
CA VAL A 361 16.97 -0.68 8.82
C VAL A 361 17.10 -0.49 7.31
N PHE A 362 17.26 0.75 6.85
CA PHE A 362 17.41 1.05 5.42
C PHE A 362 18.70 0.45 4.85
N ALA A 363 19.82 0.56 5.57
CA ALA A 363 21.09 -0.03 5.15
C ALA A 363 21.00 -1.56 5.04
N ASP A 364 20.51 -2.24 6.07
CA ASP A 364 20.39 -3.71 6.11
C ASP A 364 19.44 -4.22 5.02
N ALA A 365 18.32 -3.54 4.77
CA ALA A 365 17.41 -3.88 3.68
C ALA A 365 18.07 -3.73 2.30
N ILE A 366 18.72 -2.58 2.04
CA ILE A 366 19.38 -2.31 0.75
C ILE A 366 20.52 -3.32 0.50
N ASP A 367 21.30 -3.66 1.53
CA ASP A 367 22.36 -4.68 1.44
C ASP A 367 21.81 -6.09 1.19
N SER A 368 20.60 -6.38 1.64
CA SER A 368 19.91 -7.64 1.33
C SER A 368 19.44 -7.69 -0.13
N TRP A 369 19.05 -6.54 -0.71
CA TRP A 369 18.54 -6.47 -2.08
C TRP A 369 19.64 -6.54 -3.15
N SER A 370 20.89 -6.27 -2.76
CA SER A 370 22.06 -6.37 -3.63
C SER A 370 22.68 -7.77 -3.70
N ARG A 371 22.24 -8.69 -2.84
CA ARG A 371 22.60 -10.10 -2.86
C ARG A 371 21.57 -10.89 -3.65
#